data_AF-A0A8I0Q0V5-F1
#
_entry.id   AF-A0A8I0Q0V5-F1
#
_cell.length_a   1.000
_cell.length_b   1.000
_cell.length_c   1.000
_cell.angle_alpha   90.00
_cell.angle_beta   90.00
_cell.angle_gamma   90.00
#
_symmetry.space_group_name_H-M   'P 1'
#
loop_
_entity.id
_entity.type
_entity.pdbx_description
1 polymer ?
#
loop_
_entity_poly.entity_id
_entity_poly.type
_entity_poly.pdbx_seq_one_letter_code
_entity_poly.pdbx_strand_id
1 'polypeptide(L)' 'MSNIQMILERWGAWVADNPESVTWSSIAAGFKGLIPVKVKSRQQCTDNDALVISGI' A
#
# COMPACT_ATOMS: atom_id res chain seq x y z
N MET A 1 3.24 -12.40 -18.00
CA MET A 1 2.20 -12.52 -16.95
C MET A 1 2.70 -11.76 -15.72
N SER A 2 2.82 -10.42 -15.79
CA SER A 2 3.94 -9.78 -15.05
C SER A 2 3.75 -8.34 -14.56
N ASN A 3 2.66 -7.64 -14.89
CA ASN A 3 2.56 -6.22 -14.51
C ASN A 3 1.80 -6.02 -13.18
N ILE A 4 0.67 -6.70 -13.00
CA ILE A 4 -0.17 -6.49 -11.81
C ILE A 4 0.48 -6.97 -10.51
N GLN A 5 1.22 -8.08 -10.53
CA GLN A 5 1.92 -8.57 -9.34
C GLN A 5 2.97 -7.56 -8.85
N MET A 6 3.79 -7.04 -9.77
CA MET A 6 4.80 -6.03 -9.45
C MET A 6 4.16 -4.72 -8.94
N ILE A 7 3.05 -4.29 -9.56
CA ILE A 7 2.31 -3.11 -9.14
C ILE A 7 1.79 -3.28 -7.70
N LEU A 8 1.15 -4.41 -7.41
CA LEU A 8 0.60 -4.68 -6.08
C LEU A 8 1.69 -4.89 -5.02
N GLU A 9 2.82 -5.48 -5.38
CA GLU A 9 3.97 -5.61 -4.46
C GLU A 9 4.52 -4.24 -4.06
N ARG A 10 4.74 -3.36 -5.04
CA ARG A 10 5.23 -1.99 -4.80
C ARG A 10 4.21 -1.14 -4.04
N TRP A 11 2.93 -1.27 -4.35
CA TRP A 11 1.86 -0.63 -3.58
C TRP A 11 1.80 -1.15 -2.15
N GLY A 12 1.87 -2.46 -1.94
CA GLY A 12 1.90 -3.06 -0.60
C GLY A 12 3.10 -2.61 0.23
N ALA A 13 4.26 -2.42 -0.41
CA ALA A 13 5.43 -1.83 0.23
C ALA A 13 5.20 -0.36 0.64
N TRP A 14 4.55 0.43 -0.22
CA TRP A 14 4.20 1.82 0.08
C TRP A 14 3.19 1.92 1.23
N VAL A 15 2.15 1.08 1.23
CA VAL A 15 1.15 0.96 2.30
C VAL A 15 1.80 0.61 3.63
N ALA A 16 2.86 -0.22 3.62
CA ALA A 16 3.57 -0.61 4.82
C ALA A 16 4.42 0.52 5.44
N ASP A 17 4.79 1.54 4.65
CA ASP A 17 5.51 2.73 5.11
C ASP A 17 4.56 3.90 5.44
N ASN A 18 3.41 3.96 4.76
CA ASN A 18 2.41 5.02 4.87
C ASN A 18 1.01 4.49 5.22
N PRO A 19 0.83 3.68 6.28
CA PRO A 19 -0.46 3.07 6.62
C PRO A 19 -1.54 4.11 6.97
N GLU A 20 -1.15 5.31 7.41
CA GLU A 20 -2.04 6.44 7.69
C GLU A 20 -2.61 7.10 6.43
N SER A 21 -1.90 7.01 5.30
CA SER A 21 -2.26 7.64 4.03
C SER A 21 -3.24 6.79 3.21
N VAL A 22 -3.60 5.60 3.71
CA VAL A 22 -4.48 4.65 3.04
C VAL A 22 -5.89 4.76 3.60
N THR A 23 -6.84 5.09 2.73
CA THR A 23 -8.27 5.00 3.02
C THR A 23 -8.73 3.55 2.86
N TRP A 24 -8.71 2.79 3.95
CA TRP A 24 -9.16 1.40 3.94
C TRP A 24 -10.67 1.30 3.69
N SER A 25 -11.07 0.43 2.77
CA SER A 25 -12.47 0.06 2.62
C SER A 25 -12.99 -0.61 3.89
N SER A 26 -14.31 -0.61 4.11
CA SER A 26 -14.93 -1.24 5.28
C SER A 26 -14.54 -2.71 5.45
N ILE A 27 -14.36 -3.44 4.35
CA ILE A 27 -13.91 -4.84 4.32
C ILE A 27 -12.45 -4.97 4.78
N ALA A 28 -11.61 -3.98 4.48
CA ALA A 28 -10.17 -3.99 4.75
C ALA A 28 -9.76 -3.20 6.01
N ALA A 29 -10.70 -2.56 6.71
CA ALA A 29 -10.42 -1.70 7.86
C ALA A 29 -9.65 -2.41 8.99
N GLY A 30 -9.80 -3.73 9.12
CA GLY A 30 -9.06 -4.55 10.09
C GLY A 30 -7.54 -4.56 9.89
N PHE A 31 -7.04 -4.23 8.70
CA PHE A 31 -5.61 -4.24 8.41
C PHE A 31 -4.86 -3.01 8.94
N LYS A 32 -5.55 -1.89 9.21
CA LYS A 32 -4.94 -0.65 9.68
C LYS A 32 -4.10 -0.83 10.96
N GLY A 33 -4.43 -1.81 11.80
CA GLY A 33 -3.72 -2.12 13.04
C GLY A 33 -2.76 -3.31 12.98
N LEU A 34 -2.66 -4.02 11.85
CA LEU A 34 -1.85 -5.24 11.71
C LEU A 34 -0.49 -5.00 11.07
N ILE A 35 -0.32 -3.88 10.38
CA ILE A 35 0.93 -3.53 9.71
C ILE A 35 1.91 -2.96 10.75
N PRO A 36 3.11 -3.56 10.93
CA PRO A 36 4.13 -3.04 11.83
C PRO A 36 4.54 -1.60 11.48
N VAL A 37 5.05 -0.85 12.46
CA VAL A 37 5.45 0.55 12.27
C VAL A 37 6.47 0.68 11.13
N LYS A 38 6.01 1.30 10.04
CA LYS A 38 6.77 1.88 8.92
C LYS A 38 7.94 1.02 8.38
N VAL A 39 7.63 0.14 7.43
CA VAL A 39 8.61 -0.76 6.79
C VAL A 39 9.15 -0.13 5.50
N LYS A 40 10.42 0.30 5.50
CA LYS A 40 11.08 0.97 4.35
C LYS A 40 11.99 0.09 3.51
N SER A 41 12.18 -1.17 3.89
CA SER A 41 13.16 -2.06 3.25
C SER A 41 12.76 -2.58 1.86
N ARG A 42 11.48 -2.46 1.50
CA ARG A 42 10.92 -2.97 0.23
C ARG A 42 10.79 -1.85 -0.79
N GLN A 43 10.98 -2.16 -2.07
CA GLN A 43 10.83 -1.20 -3.16
C GLN A 43 9.38 -0.72 -3.27
N GLN A 44 9.17 0.58 -3.16
CA GLN A 44 7.85 1.22 -3.17
C GLN A 44 7.52 1.81 -4.54
N CYS A 45 6.24 2.05 -4.80
CA CYS A 45 5.80 2.91 -5.90
C CYS A 45 5.84 4.39 -5.48
N THR A 46 5.56 5.29 -6.42
CA THR A 46 5.44 6.72 -6.10
C THR A 46 4.12 7.00 -5.36
N ASP A 47 4.03 8.14 -4.67
CA ASP A 47 2.79 8.58 -4.01
C ASP A 47 1.65 8.72 -5.02
N ASN A 48 1.93 9.24 -6.21
CA ASN A 48 0.93 9.40 -7.26
C ASN A 48 0.36 8.04 -7.71
N ASP A 49 1.24 7.05 -7.94
CA ASP A 49 0.80 5.69 -8.29
C ASP A 49 0.00 5.05 -7.15
N ALA A 50 0.44 5.26 -5.91
CA ALA A 50 -0.21 4.71 -4.74
C ALA A 50 -1.64 5.25 -4.54
N LEU A 51 -1.85 6.54 -4.76
CA LEU A 51 -3.17 7.17 -4.69
C LEU A 51 -4.10 6.67 -5.79
N VAL A 52 -3.61 6.57 -7.03
CA VAL A 52 -4.37 6.01 -8.16
C VAL A 52 -4.81 4.58 -7.88
N ILE A 53 -3.92 3.74 -7.34
CA ILE A 53 -4.23 2.34 -6.99
C ILE A 53 -5.21 2.26 -5.80
N SER A 54 -5.07 3.16 -4.83
CA SER A 54 -5.93 3.20 -3.64
C SER A 54 -7.34 3.73 -3.95
N GLY A 55 -7.53 4.37 -5.11
CA GLY A 55 -8.81 4.94 -5.53
C GLY A 55 -9.23 6.16 -4.72
N ILE A 56 -8.24 6.96 -4.29
CA ILE A 56 -8.40 8.19 -3.49
C ILE A 56 -8.29 9.40 -4.41
#